data_AF-A0AA36DHD0-F1
#
_entry.id   AF-A0AA36DHD0-F1
#
_cell.length_a   1.000
_cell.length_b   1.000
_cell.length_c   1.000
_cell.angle_alpha   90.00
_cell.angle_beta   90.00
_cell.angle_gamma   90.00
#
_symmetry.space_group_name_H-M   'P 1'
#
loop_
_entity.id
_entity.type
_entity.pdbx_description
1 polymer ?
#
loop_
_entity_poly.entity_id
_entity_poly.type
_entity_poly.pdbx_seq_one_letter_code
_entity_poly.pdbx_strand_id
1 'polypeptide(L)'
;MLRGLNFVARGCRQGPSMARLSSTTAPETPSVEEKPWENPWKHALPKQEKTFTDYEELKLDFSVVESLLPKEIIPEVPQHESYPTASGWRPPLDPPPALPYYVRRTREHVFPLYLERKRDMLNETTLDFDYVELVTVKHVEGDVFAFEADLRSFLEKELGQPVATHIDEMKGRIRVKGADRSLLERFLFEKGF
;
A
#
# COMPACT_ATOMS: atom_id res chain seq x y z
N MET A 1 -43.20 36.47 -4.51
CA MET A 1 -43.99 35.65 -5.48
C MET A 1 -42.96 35.03 -6.42
N LEU A 2 -42.74 33.72 -6.56
CA LEU A 2 -43.49 32.50 -6.27
C LEU A 2 -42.48 31.37 -5.98
N ARG A 3 -42.80 30.53 -4.97
CA ARG A 3 -42.64 29.06 -4.87
C ARG A 3 -41.40 28.46 -5.57
N GLY A 4 -40.40 27.90 -4.88
CA GLY A 4 -40.54 26.89 -3.84
C GLY A 4 -40.65 25.51 -4.48
N LEU A 5 -39.51 24.85 -4.73
CA LEU A 5 -39.43 23.43 -5.07
C LEU A 5 -38.39 22.78 -4.16
N ASN A 6 -38.94 22.18 -3.11
CA ASN A 6 -38.26 21.39 -2.11
C ASN A 6 -37.71 20.11 -2.73
N PHE A 7 -36.39 19.91 -2.64
CA PHE A 7 -35.79 18.62 -2.90
C PHE A 7 -35.95 17.75 -1.64
N VAL A 8 -36.96 16.88 -1.67
CA VAL A 8 -37.26 15.93 -0.60
C VAL A 8 -36.19 14.84 -0.59
N ALA A 9 -35.29 14.89 0.40
CA ALA A 9 -34.41 13.79 0.73
C ALA A 9 -35.25 12.61 1.23
N ARG A 10 -35.51 11.64 0.35
CA ARG A 10 -36.22 10.41 0.68
C ARG A 10 -35.27 9.42 1.36
N GLY A 11 -35.49 9.24 2.66
CA GLY A 11 -35.49 7.92 3.29
C GLY A 11 -34.12 7.31 3.61
N CYS A 12 -33.65 7.53 4.84
CA CYS A 12 -32.86 6.55 5.57
C CYS A 12 -33.54 5.18 5.49
N ARG A 13 -32.98 4.23 4.73
CA ARG A 13 -33.28 2.81 4.95
C ARG A 13 -32.55 2.40 6.23
N GLN A 14 -33.23 2.59 7.36
CA GLN A 14 -32.94 1.82 8.56
C GLN A 14 -33.11 0.35 8.18
N GLY A 15 -32.01 -0.39 8.14
CA GLY A 15 -32.05 -1.85 8.06
C GLY A 15 -32.91 -2.39 9.21
N PRO A 16 -33.57 -3.55 9.04
CA PRO A 16 -34.42 -4.10 10.08
C PRO A 16 -33.60 -4.22 11.36
N SER A 17 -34.06 -3.54 12.41
CA SER A 17 -33.64 -3.80 13.78
C SER A 17 -33.71 -5.31 13.99
N MET A 18 -32.56 -5.96 14.19
CA MET A 18 -32.56 -7.32 14.71
C MET A 18 -33.19 -7.23 16.09
N ALA A 19 -34.50 -7.49 16.14
CA ALA A 19 -35.17 -7.86 17.35
C ALA A 19 -34.33 -8.96 17.98
N ARG A 20 -33.80 -8.69 19.17
CA ARG A 20 -33.31 -9.76 20.05
C ARG A 20 -34.39 -10.82 20.05
N LEU A 21 -34.06 -11.99 19.50
CA LEU A 21 -34.75 -13.22 19.85
C LEU A 21 -34.54 -13.36 21.36
N SER A 22 -35.48 -12.82 22.12
CA SER A 22 -35.70 -13.22 23.49
C SER A 22 -36.00 -14.71 23.37
N SER A 23 -35.06 -15.54 23.80
CA SER A 23 -35.35 -16.93 24.11
C SER A 23 -36.50 -16.89 25.09
N THR A 24 -37.71 -17.14 24.60
CA THR A 24 -38.85 -17.36 25.46
C THR A 24 -38.54 -18.68 26.14
N THR A 25 -37.94 -18.61 27.31
CA THR A 25 -37.86 -19.76 28.21
C THR A 25 -39.31 -20.11 28.48
N ALA A 26 -39.78 -21.20 27.86
CA ALA A 26 -41.11 -21.71 28.09
C ALA A 26 -41.27 -21.90 29.61
N PRO A 27 -42.44 -21.58 30.20
CA PRO A 27 -42.67 -21.84 31.61
C PRO A 27 -42.42 -23.33 31.85
N GLU A 28 -41.48 -23.64 32.73
CA GLU A 28 -41.23 -24.99 33.20
C GLU A 28 -42.53 -25.49 33.84
N THR A 29 -43.28 -26.30 33.08
CA THR A 29 -44.43 -27.01 33.61
C THR A 29 -43.95 -27.96 34.70
N PRO A 30 -44.68 -28.06 35.83
CA PRO A 30 -44.30 -28.96 36.91
C PRO A 30 -44.19 -30.40 36.40
N SER A 31 -43.04 -30.99 36.73
CA SER A 31 -42.58 -32.35 36.44
C SER A 31 -43.69 -33.40 36.32
N VAL A 32 -44.05 -33.74 35.08
CA VAL A 32 -44.54 -35.07 34.73
C VAL A 32 -43.34 -35.82 34.18
N GLU A 33 -43.00 -36.97 34.77
CA GLU A 33 -41.90 -37.82 34.33
C GLU A 33 -42.14 -38.26 32.87
N GLU A 34 -41.57 -37.53 31.90
CA GLU A 34 -41.60 -37.88 30.47
C GLU A 34 -40.98 -39.28 30.31
N LYS A 35 -41.71 -40.19 29.68
CA LYS A 35 -41.22 -41.57 29.52
C LYS A 35 -40.05 -41.58 28.53
N PRO A 36 -38.97 -42.35 28.77
CA PRO A 36 -37.75 -42.30 27.93
C PRO A 36 -37.97 -42.55 26.43
N TRP A 37 -39.05 -43.25 26.05
CA TRP A 37 -39.41 -43.54 24.65
C TRP A 37 -40.22 -42.43 23.97
N GLU A 38 -40.72 -41.43 24.70
CA GLU A 38 -41.40 -40.26 24.12
C GLU A 38 -40.40 -39.30 23.47
N ASN A 39 -39.15 -39.26 23.97
CA ASN A 39 -38.05 -38.55 23.30
C ASN A 39 -36.68 -39.21 23.58
N PRO A 40 -36.32 -40.26 22.80
CA PRO A 40 -35.09 -41.02 23.03
C PRO A 40 -33.82 -40.20 22.77
N TRP A 41 -33.89 -39.17 21.91
CA TRP A 41 -32.73 -38.31 21.61
C TRP A 41 -32.37 -37.36 22.75
N LYS A 42 -33.34 -36.88 23.56
CA LYS A 42 -33.06 -36.09 24.76
C LYS A 42 -32.25 -36.89 25.80
N HIS A 43 -32.50 -38.19 25.88
CA HIS A 43 -31.90 -39.09 26.88
C HIS A 43 -30.57 -39.69 26.40
N ALA A 44 -30.35 -39.78 25.09
CA ALA A 44 -29.13 -40.31 24.48
C ALA A 44 -27.98 -39.31 24.45
N LEU A 45 -28.26 -38.00 24.53
CA LEU A 45 -27.21 -36.98 24.57
C LEU A 45 -26.62 -36.90 25.99
N PRO A 46 -25.29 -36.98 26.15
CA PRO A 46 -24.67 -36.77 27.45
C PRO A 46 -25.00 -35.36 27.95
N LYS A 47 -25.29 -35.23 29.25
CA LYS A 47 -25.51 -33.91 29.87
C LYS A 47 -24.26 -33.08 29.63
N GLN A 48 -24.44 -31.90 29.01
CA GLN A 48 -23.34 -30.98 28.76
C GLN A 48 -22.90 -30.37 30.09
N GLU A 49 -21.86 -30.95 30.70
CA GLU A 49 -21.20 -30.38 31.86
C GLU A 49 -20.37 -29.18 31.40
N LYS A 50 -20.72 -27.98 31.87
CA LYS A 50 -19.94 -26.77 31.58
C LYS A 50 -18.65 -26.82 32.40
N THR A 51 -17.57 -27.34 31.81
CA THR A 51 -16.27 -27.45 32.49
C THR A 51 -15.51 -26.11 32.56
N PHE A 52 -15.99 -25.07 31.88
CA PHE A 52 -15.32 -23.77 31.81
C PHE A 52 -15.66 -22.88 33.00
N THR A 53 -14.69 -22.06 33.41
CA THR A 53 -14.85 -21.03 34.44
C THR A 53 -15.68 -19.85 33.90
N ASP A 54 -16.53 -19.28 34.73
CA ASP A 54 -17.33 -18.09 34.39
C ASP A 54 -16.42 -16.87 34.16
N TYR A 55 -16.82 -15.99 33.24
CA TYR A 55 -16.12 -14.74 32.93
C TYR A 55 -17.11 -13.57 32.84
N GLU A 56 -16.62 -12.36 33.11
CA GLU A 56 -17.38 -11.11 32.95
C GLU A 56 -16.73 -10.25 31.87
N GLU A 57 -17.52 -9.83 30.89
CA GLU A 57 -17.04 -8.94 29.82
C GLU A 57 -17.06 -7.49 30.32
N LEU A 58 -15.87 -6.87 30.41
CA LEU A 58 -15.73 -5.46 30.75
C LEU A 58 -15.86 -4.58 29.50
N LYS A 59 -16.59 -3.46 29.64
CA LYS A 59 -16.70 -2.45 28.58
C LYS A 59 -15.45 -1.56 28.59
N LEU A 60 -14.43 -1.98 27.85
CA LEU A 60 -13.18 -1.24 27.65
C LEU A 60 -13.21 -0.50 26.30
N ASP A 61 -12.40 0.56 26.21
CA ASP A 61 -12.18 1.28 24.96
C ASP A 61 -11.37 0.41 24.00
N PHE A 62 -12.03 -0.15 22.99
CA PHE A 62 -11.42 -1.03 21.99
C PHE A 62 -10.51 -0.30 20.98
N SER A 63 -10.44 1.03 21.03
CA SER A 63 -9.62 1.87 20.15
C SER A 63 -8.13 1.50 20.17
N VAL A 64 -7.62 1.07 21.34
CA VAL A 64 -6.23 0.61 21.47
C VAL A 64 -6.02 -0.67 20.66
N VAL A 65 -6.96 -1.63 20.73
CA VAL A 65 -6.88 -2.88 19.97
C VAL A 65 -6.99 -2.60 18.47
N GLU A 66 -7.89 -1.70 18.06
CA GLU A 66 -8.03 -1.28 16.67
C GLU A 66 -6.75 -0.62 16.13
N SER A 67 -6.07 0.19 16.95
CA SER A 67 -4.82 0.86 16.56
C SER A 67 -3.64 -0.10 16.37
N LEU A 68 -3.69 -1.30 16.96
CA LEU A 68 -2.69 -2.35 16.78
C LEU A 68 -2.88 -3.13 15.47
N LEU A 69 -4.03 -2.99 14.81
CA LEU A 69 -4.27 -3.66 13.53
C LEU A 69 -3.43 -3.02 12.41
N PRO A 70 -2.89 -3.82 11.49
CA PRO A 70 -2.13 -3.31 10.36
C PRO A 70 -3.05 -2.52 9.42
N LYS A 71 -2.54 -1.43 8.85
CA LYS A 71 -3.24 -0.67 7.80
C LYS A 71 -3.11 -1.39 6.46
N GLU A 72 -4.23 -1.67 5.82
CA GLU A 72 -4.25 -2.32 4.49
C GLU A 72 -3.83 -1.38 3.36
N ILE A 73 -4.13 -0.08 3.52
CA ILE A 73 -3.92 0.96 2.52
C ILE A 73 -2.75 1.84 2.95
N ILE A 74 -1.89 2.18 1.99
CA ILE A 74 -0.78 3.11 2.20
C ILE A 74 -1.37 4.49 2.51
N PRO A 75 -0.97 5.15 3.61
CA PRO A 75 -1.52 6.45 3.97
C PRO A 75 -1.12 7.51 2.94
N GLU A 76 -1.99 8.51 2.78
CA GLU A 76 -1.66 9.70 2.01
C GLU A 76 -0.55 10.51 2.68
N VAL A 77 0.19 11.27 1.87
CA VAL A 77 1.31 12.06 2.37
C VAL A 77 0.82 13.24 3.20
N PRO A 78 1.34 13.45 4.42
CA PRO A 78 1.02 14.64 5.20
C PRO A 78 1.55 15.91 4.51
N GLN A 79 0.74 16.96 4.54
CA GLN A 79 1.15 18.28 4.05
C GLN A 79 2.08 18.94 5.08
N HIS A 80 3.19 19.49 4.62
CA HIS A 80 4.16 20.20 5.44
C HIS A 80 4.32 21.64 4.95
N GLU A 81 4.66 22.56 5.86
CA GLU A 81 4.82 23.98 5.53
C GLU A 81 6.06 24.25 4.66
N SER A 82 7.12 23.47 4.87
CA SER A 82 8.39 23.61 4.14
C SER A 82 8.89 22.27 3.60
N TYR A 83 9.44 22.33 2.39
CA TYR A 83 10.09 21.21 1.72
C TYR A 83 11.53 21.62 1.37
N PRO A 84 12.52 20.70 1.44
CA PRO A 84 12.41 19.29 1.80
C PRO A 84 12.09 19.03 3.28
N THR A 85 11.44 17.90 3.56
CA THR A 85 11.33 17.37 4.92
C THR A 85 12.72 17.03 5.48
N ALA A 86 12.89 16.87 6.78
CA ALA A 86 14.17 16.49 7.40
C ALA A 86 14.78 15.19 6.81
N SER A 87 13.95 14.31 6.24
CA SER A 87 14.36 13.10 5.50
C SER A 87 14.91 13.38 4.10
N GLY A 88 14.82 14.61 3.59
CA GLY A 88 15.14 14.98 2.22
C GLY A 88 13.99 14.78 1.23
N TRP A 89 12.85 14.27 1.66
CA TRP A 89 11.70 14.02 0.77
C TRP A 89 11.04 15.32 0.29
N ARG A 90 10.57 15.32 -0.96
CA ARG A 90 9.83 16.42 -1.60
C ARG A 90 8.68 15.86 -2.44
N PRO A 91 7.49 16.48 -2.40
CA PRO A 91 6.38 16.12 -3.28
C PRO A 91 6.72 16.46 -4.74
N PRO A 92 6.04 15.82 -5.71
CA PRO A 92 6.09 16.25 -7.10
C PRO A 92 5.51 17.66 -7.25
N LEU A 93 5.92 18.37 -8.31
CA LEU A 93 5.37 19.69 -8.61
C LEU A 93 3.92 19.56 -9.12
N ASP A 94 3.04 20.43 -8.64
CA ASP A 94 1.66 20.57 -9.12
C ASP A 94 1.49 21.99 -9.69
N PRO A 95 1.27 22.17 -11.01
CA PRO A 95 1.03 21.16 -12.04
C PRO A 95 2.29 20.39 -12.47
N PRO A 96 2.14 19.19 -13.07
CA PRO A 96 3.26 18.45 -13.65
C PRO A 96 4.02 19.28 -14.69
N PRO A 97 5.34 19.10 -14.80
CA PRO A 97 6.14 19.83 -15.78
C PRO A 97 5.68 19.47 -17.20
N ALA A 98 5.62 20.47 -18.09
CA ALA A 98 5.23 20.31 -19.48
C ALA A 98 6.37 19.68 -20.32
N LEU A 99 6.79 18.47 -19.94
CA LEU A 99 7.82 17.68 -20.61
C LEU A 99 7.17 16.54 -21.42
N PRO A 100 7.83 16.06 -22.49
CA PRO A 100 7.30 14.97 -23.32
C PRO A 100 7.34 13.61 -22.61
N TYR A 101 7.95 13.54 -21.43
CA TYR A 101 8.09 12.35 -20.61
C TYR A 101 7.79 12.68 -19.14
N TYR A 102 7.44 11.65 -18.38
CA TYR A 102 7.12 11.74 -16.96
C TYR A 102 7.63 10.51 -16.22
N VAL A 103 8.18 10.70 -15.02
CA VAL A 103 8.61 9.58 -14.17
C VAL A 103 7.66 9.44 -13.00
N ARG A 104 6.87 8.37 -12.99
CA ARG A 104 5.86 8.15 -11.96
C ARG A 104 6.48 7.66 -10.66
N ARG A 105 6.11 8.30 -9.54
CA ARG A 105 6.45 7.84 -8.18
C ARG A 105 5.86 6.46 -7.88
N THR A 106 6.51 5.72 -6.98
CA THR A 106 5.97 4.46 -6.47
C THR A 106 4.76 4.71 -5.56
N ARG A 107 4.06 3.64 -5.21
CA ARG A 107 2.98 3.67 -4.21
C ARG A 107 3.41 4.21 -2.85
N GLU A 108 4.71 4.15 -2.54
CA GLU A 108 5.32 4.66 -1.30
C GLU A 108 5.77 6.13 -1.44
N HIS A 109 5.41 6.80 -2.55
CA HIS A 109 5.79 8.18 -2.87
C HIS A 109 7.31 8.42 -3.07
N VAL A 110 8.05 7.37 -3.45
CA VAL A 110 9.49 7.42 -3.70
C VAL A 110 9.78 7.31 -5.20
N PHE A 111 10.94 7.77 -5.65
CA PHE A 111 11.39 7.55 -7.02
C PHE A 111 11.67 6.06 -7.29
N PRO A 112 11.27 5.53 -8.46
CA PRO A 112 11.48 4.14 -8.84
C PRO A 112 12.92 3.87 -9.31
N LEU A 113 13.90 4.18 -8.46
CA LEU A 113 15.34 3.99 -8.69
C LEU A 113 15.86 2.76 -7.95
N TYR A 114 16.47 1.85 -8.68
CA TYR A 114 16.98 0.60 -8.12
C TYR A 114 18.45 0.40 -8.49
N LEU A 115 19.25 -0.01 -7.51
CA LEU A 115 20.62 -0.45 -7.74
C LEU A 115 20.61 -1.95 -8.07
N GLU A 116 21.20 -2.31 -9.21
CA GLU A 116 21.43 -3.69 -9.62
C GLU A 116 22.95 -3.92 -9.69
N ARG A 117 23.46 -4.88 -8.92
CA ARG A 117 24.86 -5.32 -9.04
C ARG A 117 24.94 -6.52 -9.97
N LYS A 118 25.71 -6.42 -11.06
CA LYS A 118 25.88 -7.49 -12.05
C LYS A 118 27.34 -7.90 -12.15
N ARG A 119 27.57 -9.18 -12.46
CA ARG A 119 28.89 -9.68 -12.84
C ARG A 119 29.25 -9.10 -14.20
N ASP A 120 30.45 -8.56 -14.31
CA ASP A 120 31.01 -8.06 -15.56
C ASP A 120 31.96 -9.13 -16.13
N MET A 121 33.27 -8.87 -16.16
CA MET A 121 34.25 -9.77 -16.74
C MET A 121 34.83 -10.73 -15.68
N LEU A 122 35.20 -11.93 -16.14
CA LEU A 122 35.96 -12.90 -15.34
C LEU A 122 37.45 -12.58 -15.50
N ASN A 123 38.14 -12.37 -14.38
CA ASN A 123 39.59 -12.28 -14.39
C ASN A 123 40.19 -13.67 -14.54
N GLU A 124 40.68 -14.01 -15.73
CA GLU A 124 41.19 -15.35 -16.06
C GLU A 124 42.33 -15.82 -15.15
N THR A 125 43.14 -14.88 -14.64
CA THR A 125 44.28 -15.17 -13.76
C THR A 125 43.87 -15.56 -12.35
N THR A 126 42.86 -14.88 -11.79
CA THR A 126 42.42 -15.07 -10.40
C THR A 126 41.18 -15.97 -10.31
N LEU A 127 40.49 -16.18 -11.44
CA LEU A 127 39.18 -16.83 -11.56
C LEU A 127 38.06 -16.11 -10.77
N ASP A 128 38.25 -14.82 -10.50
CA ASP A 128 37.30 -13.97 -9.79
C ASP A 128 36.46 -13.12 -10.76
N PHE A 129 35.21 -12.85 -10.40
CA PHE A 129 34.33 -11.99 -11.16
C PHE A 129 34.38 -10.55 -10.67
N ASP A 130 34.52 -9.61 -11.60
CA ASP A 130 34.30 -8.20 -11.31
C ASP A 130 32.80 -7.90 -11.25
N TYR A 131 32.42 -6.95 -10.40
CA TYR A 131 31.04 -6.52 -10.26
C TYR A 131 30.90 -5.07 -10.66
N VAL A 132 29.85 -4.79 -11.45
CA VAL A 132 29.46 -3.42 -11.79
C VAL A 132 28.08 -3.12 -11.23
N GLU A 133 27.96 -1.90 -10.74
CA GLU A 133 26.70 -1.33 -10.29
C GLU A 133 26.00 -0.63 -11.46
N LEU A 134 24.72 -0.95 -11.62
CA LEU A 134 23.83 -0.35 -12.60
C LEU A 134 22.68 0.30 -11.85
N VAL A 135 22.33 1.52 -12.23
CA VAL A 135 21.11 2.18 -11.74
C VAL A 135 20.02 1.94 -12.77
N THR A 136 18.89 1.38 -12.32
CA THR A 136 17.70 1.17 -13.14
C THR A 136 16.60 2.13 -12.72
N VAL A 137 16.20 3.01 -13.64
CA VAL A 137 14.99 3.84 -13.55
C VAL A 137 13.82 3.05 -14.12
N LYS A 138 12.69 2.99 -13.41
CA LYS A 138 11.44 2.38 -13.91
C LYS A 138 10.32 3.41 -13.98
N HIS A 139 9.19 3.02 -14.57
CA HIS A 139 7.98 3.84 -14.69
C HIS A 139 8.24 5.19 -15.39
N VAL A 140 9.08 5.16 -16.44
CA VAL A 140 9.20 6.28 -17.37
C VAL A 140 8.04 6.17 -18.35
N GLU A 141 7.21 7.19 -18.41
CA GLU A 141 6.03 7.31 -19.26
C GLU A 141 6.27 8.43 -20.29
N GLY A 142 5.65 8.33 -21.47
CA GLY A 142 5.87 9.28 -22.58
C GLY A 142 7.10 8.96 -23.43
N ASP A 143 7.81 9.99 -23.91
CA ASP A 143 8.97 9.84 -24.78
C ASP A 143 10.24 9.46 -23.98
N VAL A 144 10.53 8.16 -23.97
CA VAL A 144 11.67 7.58 -23.24
C VAL A 144 13.02 8.02 -23.83
N PHE A 145 13.09 8.28 -25.14
CA PHE A 145 14.33 8.70 -25.79
C PHE A 145 14.68 10.14 -25.43
N ALA A 146 13.69 11.04 -25.38
CA ALA A 146 13.90 12.40 -24.89
C ALA A 146 14.38 12.41 -23.43
N PHE A 147 13.83 11.54 -22.57
CA PHE A 147 14.31 11.42 -21.20
C PHE A 147 15.75 10.91 -21.14
N GLU A 148 16.12 9.92 -21.95
CA GLU A 148 17.49 9.39 -21.98
C GLU A 148 18.50 10.44 -22.44
N ALA A 149 18.18 11.20 -23.49
CA ALA A 149 19.05 12.25 -24.00
C ALA A 149 19.31 13.34 -22.93
N ASP A 150 18.26 13.79 -22.25
CA ASP A 150 18.36 14.77 -21.17
C ASP A 150 19.19 14.21 -20.00
N LEU A 151 18.90 12.97 -19.57
CA LEU A 151 19.60 12.30 -18.48
C LEU A 151 21.09 12.10 -18.81
N ARG A 152 21.39 11.63 -20.02
CA ARG A 152 22.76 11.45 -20.51
C ARG A 152 23.51 12.77 -20.51
N SER A 153 22.91 13.84 -21.02
CA SER A 153 23.53 15.17 -21.05
C SER A 153 23.82 15.72 -19.64
N PHE A 154 22.97 15.41 -18.66
CA PHE A 154 23.17 15.80 -17.27
C PHE A 154 24.33 15.02 -16.64
N LEU A 155 24.33 13.70 -16.82
CA LEU A 155 25.35 12.83 -16.22
C LEU A 155 26.74 13.05 -16.82
N GLU A 156 26.84 13.27 -18.14
CA GLU A 156 28.11 13.57 -18.81
C GLU A 156 28.71 14.91 -18.35
N LYS A 157 27.86 15.90 -18.00
CA LYS A 157 28.31 17.18 -17.43
C LYS A 157 28.87 17.02 -16.01
N GLU A 158 28.20 16.23 -15.17
CA GLU A 158 28.61 16.03 -13.77
C GLU A 158 29.84 15.11 -13.64
N LEU A 159 29.94 14.05 -14.46
CA LEU A 159 31.02 13.07 -14.40
C LEU A 159 32.21 13.43 -15.29
N GLY A 160 32.02 14.25 -16.33
CA GLY A 160 33.06 14.57 -17.32
C GLY A 160 33.48 13.37 -18.19
N GLN A 161 32.69 12.30 -18.20
CA GLN A 161 32.95 11.06 -18.94
C GLN A 161 31.67 10.58 -19.64
N PRO A 162 31.79 9.90 -20.80
CA PRO A 162 30.63 9.37 -21.51
C PRO A 162 29.97 8.26 -20.68
N VAL A 163 28.64 8.34 -20.54
CA VAL A 163 27.87 7.36 -19.76
C VAL A 163 27.22 6.34 -20.69
N ALA A 164 27.28 5.06 -20.31
CA ALA A 164 26.61 3.99 -21.04
C ALA A 164 25.19 3.79 -20.52
N THR A 165 24.22 3.97 -21.41
CA THR A 165 22.79 3.88 -21.16
C THR A 165 22.17 2.76 -21.99
N HIS A 166 21.16 2.09 -21.45
CA HIS A 166 20.36 1.09 -22.17
C HIS A 166 18.88 1.38 -21.95
N ILE A 167 18.14 1.52 -23.04
CA ILE A 167 16.73 1.87 -23.06
C ILE A 167 15.88 0.60 -23.30
N ASP A 168 14.84 0.40 -22.50
CA ASP A 168 13.79 -0.60 -22.71
C ASP A 168 12.44 0.13 -22.77
N GLU A 169 12.05 0.54 -23.98
CA GLU A 169 10.84 1.33 -24.25
C GLU A 169 9.58 0.58 -23.83
N MET A 170 9.48 -0.71 -24.20
CA MET A 170 8.32 -1.55 -23.88
C MET A 170 8.02 -1.62 -22.39
N LYS A 171 9.06 -1.58 -21.54
CA LYS A 171 8.89 -1.58 -20.07
C LYS A 171 8.96 -0.19 -19.44
N GLY A 172 9.26 0.85 -20.21
CA GLY A 172 9.54 2.19 -19.69
C GLY A 172 10.69 2.19 -18.67
N ARG A 173 11.81 1.54 -19.01
CA ARG A 173 12.97 1.40 -18.11
C ARG A 173 14.25 1.86 -18.77
N ILE A 174 15.10 2.50 -17.99
CA ILE A 174 16.45 2.89 -18.42
C ILE A 174 17.47 2.37 -17.42
N ARG A 175 18.53 1.77 -17.95
CA ARG A 175 19.66 1.26 -17.19
C ARG A 175 20.86 2.13 -17.48
N VAL A 176 21.53 2.57 -16.43
CA VAL A 176 22.71 3.43 -16.51
C VAL A 176 23.87 2.69 -15.85
N LYS A 177 24.98 2.52 -16.58
CA LYS A 177 26.23 1.96 -16.07
C LYS A 177 27.17 3.11 -15.68
N GLY A 178 27.76 3.03 -14.49
CA GLY A 178 28.80 3.98 -14.07
C GLY A 178 28.29 5.34 -13.57
N ALA A 179 27.03 5.42 -13.15
CA ALA A 179 26.48 6.60 -12.48
C ALA A 179 25.92 6.23 -11.11
N ASP A 180 26.07 7.14 -10.15
CA ASP A 180 25.53 6.95 -8.80
C ASP A 180 24.03 7.21 -8.78
N ARG A 181 23.31 6.43 -7.97
CA ARG A 181 21.88 6.62 -7.73
C ARG A 181 21.55 8.06 -7.29
N SER A 182 22.40 8.65 -6.46
CA SER A 182 22.21 10.01 -5.92
C SER A 182 22.19 11.08 -7.01
N LEU A 183 22.96 10.92 -8.09
CA LEU A 183 22.97 11.87 -9.21
C LEU A 183 21.64 11.80 -9.98
N LEU A 184 21.11 10.59 -10.19
CA LEU A 184 19.81 10.42 -10.82
C LEU A 184 18.68 10.98 -9.94
N GLU A 185 18.75 10.80 -8.61
CA GLU A 185 17.79 11.41 -7.68
C GLU A 185 17.79 12.93 -7.79
N ARG A 186 18.98 13.55 -7.82
CA ARG A 186 19.12 15.01 -8.00
C ARG A 186 18.49 15.48 -9.31
N PHE A 187 18.78 14.81 -10.42
CA PHE A 187 18.18 15.12 -11.71
C PHE A 187 16.64 15.07 -11.69
N LEU A 188 16.07 14.03 -11.07
CA LEU A 188 14.61 13.90 -10.97
C LEU A 188 13.98 14.99 -10.11
N PHE A 189 14.65 15.40 -9.02
CA PHE A 189 14.22 16.55 -8.22
C PHE A 189 14.31 17.87 -8.97
N GLU A 190 15.34 18.08 -9.79
CA GLU A 190 15.48 19.29 -10.62
C GLU A 190 14.38 19.40 -11.68
N LYS A 191 13.97 18.27 -12.26
CA LYS A 191 12.86 18.21 -13.22
C LYS A 191 11.48 18.32 -12.55
N GLY A 192 11.37 18.04 -11.25
CA GLY A 192 10.15 18.20 -10.47
C GLY A 192 9.16 17.04 -10.54
N PHE A 193 9.65 15.81 -10.80
CA PHE A 193 8.85 14.57 -10.84
C PHE A 193 8.53 13.99 -9.46
#